data_AF-A0A6U8N345-F1
#
_entry.id   AF-A0A6U8N345-F1
#
_cell.length_a   1.000
_cell.length_b   1.000
_cell.length_c   1.000
_cell.angle_alpha   90.00
_cell.angle_beta   90.00
_cell.angle_gamma   90.00
#
_symmetry.space_group_name_H-M   'P 1'
#
loop_
_entity.id
_entity.type
_entity.pdbx_description
1 polymer ?
#
loop_
_entity_poly.entity_id
_entity_poly.type
_entity_poly.pdbx_seq_one_letter_code
_entity_poly.pdbx_strand_id
1 'polypeptide(L)'
;MAQPLARSVSPRVDALQAQLQGVNDELRRSSACDLEGQRRLLDGLLRLTATALRVQEIASYRFSAAAAYAKIVEDRVSFLRLGRLEGAPSLESFLMGALQPAMRSCSAMSARLASVAASSRTTIDLLRARLTVEQQAQNVEQLEQLKETARTQLLLQECVEGLSVVAITYYSTGVLGYAAKAAHTLGYLPVQPEVALGCGMPLVGVGVWVALHRLKHSVLGERPAAPPTQEPRG
;
A
#
# COMPACT_ATOMS: atom_id res chain seq x y z
N MET A 1 12.00 -37.25 -28.41
CA MET A 1 12.90 -36.43 -27.56
C MET A 1 12.21 -35.70 -26.39
N ALA A 2 10.90 -35.81 -26.17
CA ALA A 2 10.20 -35.05 -25.12
C ALA A 2 10.15 -35.74 -23.73
N GLN A 3 10.08 -37.07 -23.70
CA GLN A 3 10.08 -37.86 -22.47
C GLN A 3 11.33 -37.69 -21.57
N PRO A 4 12.57 -37.65 -22.09
CA PRO A 4 13.74 -37.39 -21.23
C PRO A 4 13.73 -35.97 -20.64
N LEU A 5 13.19 -34.98 -21.36
CA LEU A 5 13.03 -33.62 -20.85
C LEU A 5 11.97 -33.56 -19.73
N ALA A 6 10.85 -34.27 -19.90
CA ALA A 6 9.83 -34.36 -18.84
C ALA A 6 10.40 -35.01 -17.57
N ARG A 7 11.22 -36.06 -17.70
CA ARG A 7 11.91 -36.70 -16.55
C ARG A 7 12.95 -35.79 -15.90
N SER A 8 13.71 -35.03 -16.67
CA SER A 8 14.73 -34.12 -16.11
C SER A 8 14.12 -32.91 -15.39
N VAL A 9 12.93 -32.47 -15.80
CA VAL A 9 12.25 -31.30 -15.23
C VAL A 9 11.40 -31.65 -14.01
N SER A 10 10.92 -32.90 -13.90
CA SER A 10 10.11 -33.38 -12.77
C SER A 10 10.65 -33.00 -11.39
N PRO A 11 11.91 -33.32 -11.01
CA PRO A 11 12.40 -33.01 -9.66
C PRO A 11 12.42 -31.51 -9.37
N ARG A 12 12.62 -30.66 -10.39
CA ARG A 12 12.55 -29.20 -10.22
C ARG A 12 11.13 -28.73 -9.96
N VAL A 13 10.13 -29.32 -10.62
CA VAL A 13 8.71 -29.00 -10.39
C VAL A 13 8.27 -29.48 -9.01
N ASP A 14 8.70 -30.67 -8.60
CA ASP A 14 8.43 -31.20 -7.25
C ASP A 14 9.01 -30.27 -6.16
N ALA A 15 10.25 -29.79 -6.35
CA ALA A 15 10.87 -28.84 -5.44
C ALA A 15 10.13 -27.49 -5.39
N LEU A 16 9.72 -26.94 -6.54
CA LEU A 16 8.95 -25.69 -6.60
C LEU A 16 7.60 -25.83 -5.88
N GLN A 17 6.93 -26.96 -6.06
CA GLN A 17 5.64 -27.24 -5.44
C GLN A 17 5.78 -27.39 -3.91
N ALA A 18 6.82 -28.07 -3.44
CA ALA A 18 7.12 -28.17 -2.00
C ALA A 18 7.47 -26.81 -1.38
N GLN A 19 8.25 -25.99 -2.08
CA GLN A 19 8.56 -24.62 -1.63
C GLN A 19 7.29 -23.76 -1.55
N LEU A 20 6.40 -23.84 -2.54
CA LEU A 20 5.13 -23.10 -2.51
C LEU A 20 4.25 -23.52 -1.33
N GLN A 21 4.16 -24.82 -1.05
CA GLN A 21 3.43 -25.33 0.10
C GLN A 21 4.03 -24.81 1.41
N GLY A 22 5.35 -24.85 1.55
CA GLY A 22 6.05 -24.30 2.73
C GLY A 22 5.75 -22.82 2.97
N VAL A 23 5.79 -22.00 1.92
CA VAL A 23 5.47 -20.56 2.02
C VAL A 23 4.00 -20.33 2.34
N ASN A 24 3.09 -21.12 1.76
CA ASN A 24 1.66 -20.99 2.06
C ASN A 24 1.35 -21.39 3.51
N ASP A 25 1.99 -22.45 4.03
CA ASP A 25 1.86 -22.86 5.43
C ASP A 25 2.46 -21.81 6.38
N GLU A 26 3.58 -21.21 6.00
CA GLU A 26 4.15 -20.07 6.73
C GLU A 26 3.19 -18.90 6.73
N LEU A 27 2.60 -18.52 5.59
CA LEU A 27 1.62 -17.44 5.51
C LEU A 27 0.39 -17.71 6.39
N ARG A 28 -0.09 -18.96 6.46
CA ARG A 28 -1.22 -19.35 7.33
C ARG A 28 -0.87 -19.27 8.81
N ARG A 29 0.32 -19.75 9.19
CA ARG A 29 0.82 -19.70 10.58
C ARG A 29 1.15 -18.28 11.03
N SER A 30 1.65 -17.46 10.12
CA SER A 30 2.16 -16.10 10.38
C SER A 30 1.07 -15.04 10.22
N SER A 31 -0.14 -15.32 10.70
CA SER A 31 -1.27 -14.38 10.64
C SER A 31 -1.01 -13.06 11.38
N ALA A 32 0.12 -12.93 12.10
CA ALA A 32 0.59 -11.75 12.82
C ALA A 32 2.04 -11.35 12.46
N CYS A 33 2.54 -11.69 11.27
CA CYS A 33 3.86 -11.21 10.83
C CYS A 33 3.82 -9.69 10.60
N ASP A 34 4.84 -9.00 11.13
CA ASP A 34 5.07 -7.58 10.88
C ASP A 34 5.23 -7.28 9.36
N LEU A 35 5.04 -6.02 8.98
CA LEU A 35 4.95 -5.55 7.59
C LEU A 35 6.19 -5.95 6.76
N GLU A 36 7.37 -5.97 7.39
CA GLU A 36 8.62 -6.42 6.76
C GLU A 36 8.65 -7.93 6.50
N GLY A 37 8.11 -8.74 7.41
CA GLY A 37 8.02 -10.19 7.25
C GLY A 37 7.11 -10.55 6.07
N GLN A 38 5.97 -9.87 5.96
CA GLN A 38 5.06 -10.02 4.83
C GLN A 38 5.72 -9.62 3.50
N ARG A 39 6.51 -8.54 3.45
CA ARG A 39 7.28 -8.15 2.26
C ARG A 39 8.32 -9.20 1.85
N ARG A 40 9.02 -9.80 2.81
CA ARG A 40 9.99 -10.88 2.53
C ARG A 40 9.32 -12.12 1.94
N LEU A 41 8.15 -12.50 2.47
CA LEU A 41 7.36 -13.60 1.92
C LEU A 41 6.89 -13.31 0.48
N LEU A 42 6.47 -12.07 0.21
CA LEU A 42 6.07 -11.63 -1.12
C LEU A 42 7.23 -11.76 -2.12
N ASP A 43 8.43 -11.29 -1.75
CA ASP A 43 9.63 -11.40 -2.59
C ASP A 43 10.01 -12.86 -2.85
N GLY A 44 9.90 -13.72 -1.83
CA GLY A 44 10.10 -15.16 -1.95
C GLY A 44 9.15 -15.80 -2.96
N LEU A 45 7.84 -15.49 -2.86
CA LEU A 45 6.82 -15.97 -3.80
C LEU A 45 7.06 -15.46 -5.23
N LEU A 46 7.46 -14.20 -5.40
CA LEU A 46 7.77 -13.65 -6.72
C LEU A 46 8.96 -14.37 -7.37
N ARG A 47 10.03 -14.64 -6.63
CA ARG A 47 11.18 -15.40 -7.12
C ARG A 47 10.82 -16.85 -7.48
N LEU A 48 10.01 -17.49 -6.64
CA LEU A 48 9.52 -18.85 -6.88
C LEU A 48 8.69 -18.92 -8.17
N THR A 49 7.78 -17.96 -8.34
CA THR A 49 6.92 -17.84 -9.52
C THR A 49 7.74 -17.56 -10.78
N ALA A 50 8.71 -16.65 -10.71
CA ALA A 50 9.62 -16.37 -11.84
C ALA A 50 10.40 -17.62 -12.27
N THR A 51 10.85 -18.43 -11.30
CA THR A 51 11.54 -19.69 -11.57
C THR A 51 10.61 -20.71 -12.25
N ALA A 52 9.37 -20.85 -11.75
CA ALA A 52 8.36 -21.73 -12.35
C ALA A 52 8.02 -21.31 -13.78
N LEU A 53 7.80 -20.01 -14.03
CA LEU A 53 7.51 -19.47 -15.36
C LEU A 53 8.66 -19.72 -16.34
N ARG A 54 9.91 -19.53 -15.92
CA ARG A 54 11.08 -19.81 -16.76
C ARG A 54 11.17 -21.29 -17.14
N VAL A 55 10.89 -22.20 -16.20
CA VAL A 55 10.86 -23.65 -16.48
C VAL A 55 9.71 -23.97 -17.44
N GLN A 56 8.55 -23.36 -17.24
CA GLN A 56 7.39 -23.52 -18.11
C GLN A 56 7.66 -23.03 -19.53
N GLU A 57 8.30 -21.88 -19.69
CA GLU A 57 8.63 -21.32 -21.01
C GLU A 57 9.51 -22.29 -21.81
N ILE A 58 10.61 -22.76 -21.20
CA ILE A 58 11.55 -23.71 -21.82
C ILE A 58 10.85 -25.03 -22.18
N ALA A 59 10.00 -25.53 -21.28
CA ALA A 59 9.33 -26.81 -21.45
C ALA A 59 8.19 -26.73 -22.48
N SER A 60 7.44 -25.62 -22.51
CA SER A 60 6.25 -25.44 -23.37
C SER A 60 6.58 -25.52 -24.86
N TYR A 61 7.70 -24.93 -25.29
CA TYR A 61 8.13 -24.98 -26.68
C TYR A 61 8.39 -26.43 -27.13
N ARG A 62 9.06 -27.22 -26.28
CA ARG A 62 9.41 -28.61 -26.62
C ARG A 62 8.21 -29.56 -26.49
N PHE A 63 7.32 -29.33 -25.53
CA PHE A 63 6.11 -30.12 -25.36
C PHE A 63 5.07 -29.83 -26.44
N SER A 64 4.90 -28.58 -26.86
CA SER A 64 4.00 -28.21 -27.96
C SER A 64 4.47 -28.81 -29.29
N ALA A 65 5.77 -28.73 -29.60
CA ALA A 65 6.36 -29.39 -30.75
C ALA A 65 6.13 -30.91 -30.70
N ALA A 66 6.39 -31.55 -29.54
CA ALA A 66 6.16 -32.97 -29.37
C ALA A 66 4.69 -33.38 -29.57
N ALA A 67 3.75 -32.55 -29.12
CA ALA A 67 2.32 -32.77 -29.34
C ALA A 67 1.95 -32.67 -30.82
N ALA A 68 2.46 -31.68 -31.54
CA ALA A 68 2.23 -31.54 -32.98
C ALA A 68 2.77 -32.76 -33.74
N TYR A 69 3.99 -33.21 -33.43
CA TYR A 69 4.56 -34.41 -34.06
C TYR A 69 3.79 -35.68 -33.72
N ALA A 70 3.34 -35.84 -32.47
CA ALA A 70 2.55 -36.99 -32.08
C ALA A 70 1.26 -37.08 -32.89
N LYS A 71 0.59 -35.94 -33.13
CA LYS A 71 -0.61 -35.86 -33.96
C LYS A 71 -0.35 -36.24 -35.41
N ILE A 72 0.76 -35.77 -36.00
CA ILE A 72 1.15 -36.16 -37.37
C ILE A 72 1.36 -37.67 -37.46
N VAL A 73 2.02 -38.28 -36.47
CA VAL A 73 2.24 -39.73 -36.45
C VAL A 73 0.91 -40.47 -36.36
N GLU A 74 0.00 -40.04 -35.50
CA GLU A 74 -1.34 -40.61 -35.34
C GLU A 74 -2.15 -40.54 -36.64
N ASP A 75 -2.18 -39.37 -37.28
CA ASP A 75 -2.88 -39.16 -38.57
C ASP A 75 -2.30 -40.07 -39.67
N ARG A 76 -0.96 -40.21 -39.74
CA ARG A 76 -0.30 -41.05 -40.75
C ARG A 76 -0.52 -42.53 -40.52
N VAL A 77 -0.44 -42.98 -39.27
CA VAL A 77 -0.69 -44.38 -38.90
C VAL A 77 -2.14 -44.76 -39.22
N SER A 78 -3.09 -43.89 -38.89
CA SER A 78 -4.51 -44.07 -39.21
C SER A 78 -4.76 -44.12 -40.72
N PHE A 79 -4.16 -43.19 -41.48
CA PHE A 79 -4.30 -43.15 -42.94
C PHE A 79 -3.80 -44.43 -43.63
N LEU A 80 -2.69 -45.00 -43.14
CA LEU A 80 -2.07 -46.18 -43.74
C LEU A 80 -2.86 -47.48 -43.53
N ARG A 81 -3.85 -47.50 -42.62
CA ARG A 81 -4.71 -48.66 -42.33
C ARG A 81 -3.92 -49.97 -42.20
N LEU A 82 -2.82 -49.94 -41.44
CA LEU A 82 -1.94 -51.08 -41.29
C LEU A 82 -2.68 -52.27 -40.67
N GLY A 83 -2.80 -53.36 -41.44
CA GLY A 83 -3.39 -54.61 -40.99
C GLY A 83 -2.56 -55.28 -39.89
N ARG A 84 -3.19 -56.21 -39.17
CA ARG A 84 -2.49 -57.09 -38.22
C ARG A 84 -1.74 -58.19 -38.97
N LEU A 85 -0.50 -58.46 -38.57
CA LEU A 85 0.17 -59.73 -38.87
C LEU A 85 -0.25 -60.76 -37.83
N GLU A 86 -0.52 -62.00 -38.26
CA GLU A 86 -0.80 -63.11 -37.34
C GLU A 86 0.38 -63.34 -36.38
N GLY A 87 0.08 -63.42 -35.07
CA GLY A 87 1.07 -63.66 -34.03
C GLY A 87 1.83 -62.43 -33.51
N ALA A 88 1.61 -61.23 -34.06
CA ALA A 88 2.28 -59.99 -33.61
C ALA A 88 1.31 -58.82 -33.37
N PRO A 89 1.64 -57.87 -32.47
CA PRO A 89 0.90 -56.62 -32.34
C PRO A 89 0.96 -55.81 -33.65
N SER A 90 -0.12 -55.07 -33.97
CA SER A 90 -0.12 -54.18 -35.14
C SER A 90 0.89 -53.07 -34.94
N LEU A 91 1.47 -52.57 -36.04
CA LEU A 91 2.41 -51.45 -36.00
C LEU A 91 1.79 -50.22 -35.31
N GLU A 92 0.49 -49.98 -35.54
CA GLU A 92 -0.28 -48.95 -34.83
C GLU A 92 -0.26 -49.15 -33.31
N SER A 93 -0.61 -50.35 -32.83
CA SER A 93 -0.63 -50.63 -31.38
C SER A 93 0.75 -50.48 -30.74
N PHE A 94 1.81 -50.86 -31.46
CA PHE A 94 3.19 -50.69 -31.00
C PHE A 94 3.58 -49.21 -30.92
N LEU A 95 3.33 -48.44 -31.98
CA LEU A 95 3.66 -47.02 -32.03
C LEU A 95 2.86 -46.21 -31.01
N MET A 96 1.55 -46.44 -30.92
CA MET A 96 0.67 -45.77 -29.95
C MET A 96 1.02 -46.15 -28.51
N GLY A 97 1.35 -47.43 -28.26
CA GLY A 97 1.81 -47.90 -26.95
C GLY A 97 3.07 -47.20 -26.46
N ALA A 98 3.98 -46.82 -27.37
CA ALA A 98 5.17 -46.05 -27.03
C ALA A 98 4.91 -44.52 -26.94
N LEU A 99 4.09 -43.98 -27.84
CA LEU A 99 3.89 -42.54 -28.00
C LEU A 99 2.91 -41.95 -26.96
N GLN A 100 1.80 -42.64 -26.67
CA GLN A 100 0.79 -42.14 -25.73
C GLN A 100 1.34 -41.90 -24.32
N PRO A 101 2.13 -42.81 -23.70
CA PRO A 101 2.68 -42.56 -22.37
C PRO A 101 3.58 -41.33 -22.33
N ALA A 102 4.43 -41.15 -23.34
CA ALA A 102 5.31 -39.99 -23.43
C ALA A 102 4.53 -38.67 -23.52
N MET A 103 3.46 -38.64 -24.32
CA MET A 103 2.57 -37.48 -24.46
C MET A 103 1.79 -37.19 -23.17
N ARG A 104 1.27 -38.22 -22.50
CA ARG A 104 0.59 -38.08 -21.19
C ARG A 104 1.52 -37.47 -20.15
N SER A 105 2.79 -37.89 -20.08
CA SER A 105 3.77 -37.30 -19.17
C SER A 105 4.05 -35.82 -19.45
N CYS A 106 4.18 -35.42 -20.72
CA CYS A 106 4.41 -34.02 -21.09
C CYS A 106 3.20 -33.13 -20.74
N SER A 107 1.99 -33.62 -21.01
CA SER A 107 0.74 -32.94 -20.66
C SER A 107 0.60 -32.78 -19.14
N ALA A 108 0.82 -33.85 -18.37
CA ALA A 108 0.77 -33.81 -16.91
C ALA A 108 1.78 -32.81 -16.33
N MET A 109 3.02 -32.78 -16.85
CA MET A 109 4.03 -31.82 -16.38
C MET A 109 3.64 -30.36 -16.67
N SER A 110 3.07 -30.11 -17.85
CA SER A 110 2.59 -28.77 -18.23
C SER A 110 1.45 -28.31 -17.32
N ALA A 111 0.50 -29.19 -17.01
CA ALA A 111 -0.60 -28.89 -16.09
C ALA A 111 -0.10 -28.61 -14.66
N ARG A 112 0.90 -29.36 -14.19
CA ARG A 112 1.52 -29.14 -12.87
C ARG A 112 2.20 -27.77 -12.78
N LEU A 113 2.97 -27.38 -13.80
CA LEU A 113 3.61 -26.06 -13.87
C LEU A 113 2.59 -24.92 -13.88
N ALA A 114 1.51 -25.06 -14.66
CA ALA A 114 0.43 -24.09 -14.70
C ALA A 114 -0.29 -23.95 -13.35
N SER A 115 -0.50 -25.06 -12.64
CA SER A 115 -1.10 -25.08 -11.31
C SER A 115 -0.24 -24.35 -10.27
N VAL A 116 1.08 -24.58 -10.26
CA VAL A 116 2.02 -23.85 -9.37
C VAL A 116 1.98 -22.36 -9.66
N ALA A 117 2.04 -21.95 -10.93
CA ALA A 117 1.99 -20.54 -11.31
C ALA A 117 0.67 -19.86 -10.90
N ALA A 118 -0.47 -20.53 -11.12
CA ALA A 118 -1.78 -20.03 -10.74
C ALA A 118 -1.91 -19.88 -9.22
N SER A 119 -1.50 -20.90 -8.46
CA SER A 119 -1.55 -20.86 -7.01
C SER A 119 -0.65 -19.77 -6.43
N SER A 120 0.58 -19.60 -6.94
CA SER A 120 1.46 -18.53 -6.49
C SER A 120 0.88 -17.15 -6.75
N ARG A 121 0.24 -16.94 -7.92
CA ARG A 121 -0.40 -15.66 -8.27
C ARG A 121 -1.52 -15.31 -7.28
N THR A 122 -2.39 -16.27 -6.98
CA THR A 122 -3.44 -16.09 -5.97
C THR A 122 -2.86 -15.71 -4.61
N THR A 123 -1.79 -16.39 -4.16
CA THR A 123 -1.15 -16.07 -2.87
C THR A 123 -0.53 -14.67 -2.87
N ILE A 124 0.12 -14.28 -3.97
CA ILE A 124 0.70 -12.93 -4.15
C ILE A 124 -0.39 -11.85 -4.07
N ASP A 125 -1.53 -12.06 -4.74
CA ASP A 125 -2.63 -11.10 -4.77
C ASP A 125 -3.26 -10.93 -3.37
N LEU A 126 -3.44 -12.02 -2.62
CA LEU A 126 -3.90 -11.97 -1.23
C LEU A 126 -2.93 -11.23 -0.30
N LEU A 127 -1.62 -11.46 -0.46
CA LEU A 127 -0.60 -10.81 0.37
C LEU A 127 -0.50 -9.31 0.08
N ARG A 128 -0.60 -8.91 -1.20
CA ARG A 128 -0.69 -7.49 -1.59
C ARG A 128 -1.93 -6.81 -1.01
N ALA A 129 -3.08 -7.49 -1.03
CA ALA A 129 -4.30 -6.97 -0.42
C ALA A 129 -4.12 -6.75 1.09
N ARG A 130 -3.55 -7.72 1.81
CA ARG A 130 -3.26 -7.59 3.25
C ARG A 130 -2.31 -6.42 3.56
N LEU A 131 -1.19 -6.31 2.83
CA LEU A 131 -0.24 -5.21 2.99
C LEU A 131 -0.89 -3.85 2.76
N THR A 132 -1.79 -3.75 1.76
CA THR A 132 -2.51 -2.50 1.47
C THR A 132 -3.42 -2.11 2.64
N VAL A 133 -4.13 -3.08 3.24
CA VAL A 133 -5.01 -2.85 4.39
C VAL A 133 -4.21 -2.45 5.63
N GLU A 134 -3.09 -3.13 5.94
CA GLU A 134 -2.26 -2.77 7.09
C GLU A 134 -1.65 -1.37 6.95
N GLN A 135 -1.21 -1.01 5.75
CA GLN A 135 -0.69 0.33 5.49
C GLN A 135 -1.78 1.41 5.60
N GLN A 136 -3.01 1.11 5.20
CA GLN A 136 -4.16 2.01 5.41
C GLN A 136 -4.48 2.16 6.91
N ALA A 137 -4.43 1.08 7.68
CA ALA A 137 -4.65 1.13 9.13
C ALA A 137 -3.62 2.03 9.84
N GLN A 138 -2.33 1.92 9.47
CA GLN A 138 -1.28 2.80 10.01
C GLN A 138 -1.50 4.28 9.67
N ASN A 139 -1.96 4.59 8.45
CA ASN A 139 -2.27 5.97 8.07
C ASN A 139 -3.44 6.55 8.89
N VAL A 140 -4.47 5.75 9.17
CA VAL A 140 -5.60 6.16 10.00
C VAL A 140 -5.14 6.46 11.43
N GLU A 141 -4.31 5.58 12.01
CA GLU A 141 -3.77 5.76 13.36
C GLU A 141 -2.92 7.04 13.47
N GLN A 142 -2.07 7.32 12.48
CA GLN A 142 -1.29 8.56 12.42
C GLN A 142 -2.18 9.81 12.36
N LEU A 143 -3.28 9.77 11.60
CA LEU A 143 -4.24 10.88 11.54
C LEU A 143 -4.97 11.09 12.87
N GLU A 144 -5.25 10.02 13.62
CA GLU A 144 -5.82 10.13 14.96
C GLU A 144 -4.84 10.77 15.95
N GLN A 145 -3.57 10.35 15.94
CA GLN A 145 -2.52 10.95 16.77
C GLN A 145 -2.29 12.43 16.45
N LEU A 146 -2.42 12.83 15.18
CA LEU A 146 -2.38 14.24 14.78
C LEU A 146 -3.56 15.05 15.32
N LYS A 147 -4.78 14.49 15.35
CA LYS A 147 -5.96 15.17 15.93
C LYS A 147 -5.80 15.39 17.43
N GLU A 148 -5.29 14.41 18.15
CA GLU A 148 -5.02 14.53 19.59
C GLU A 148 -3.96 15.60 19.89
N THR A 149 -2.88 15.60 19.11
CA THR A 149 -1.79 16.58 19.29
C THR A 149 -2.25 17.99 18.89
N ALA A 150 -3.02 18.13 17.81
CA ALA A 150 -3.57 19.42 17.38
C ALA A 150 -4.48 20.04 18.44
N ARG A 151 -5.29 19.24 19.15
CA ARG A 151 -6.11 19.73 20.26
C ARG A 151 -5.27 20.30 21.39
N THR A 152 -4.19 19.61 21.76
CA THR A 152 -3.28 20.08 22.82
C THR A 152 -2.54 21.36 22.40
N GLN A 153 -2.14 21.46 21.13
CA GLN A 153 -1.52 22.67 20.58
C GLN A 153 -2.47 23.87 20.57
N LEU A 154 -3.76 23.67 20.26
CA LEU A 154 -4.78 24.73 20.31
C LEU A 154 -4.96 25.27 21.73
N LEU A 155 -5.02 24.40 22.74
CA LEU A 155 -5.15 24.81 24.14
C LEU A 155 -3.94 25.60 24.63
N LEU A 156 -2.72 25.19 24.24
CA LEU A 156 -1.50 25.90 24.59
C LEU A 156 -1.45 27.28 23.92
N GLN A 157 -1.85 27.36 22.64
CA GLN A 157 -1.93 28.62 21.92
C GLN A 157 -2.96 29.56 22.56
N GLU A 158 -4.13 29.05 22.95
CA GLU A 158 -5.17 29.86 23.60
C GLU A 158 -4.73 30.38 24.98
N CYS A 159 -3.98 29.59 25.75
CA CYS A 159 -3.34 30.04 26.99
C CYS A 159 -2.29 31.14 26.75
N VAL A 160 -1.44 31.00 25.72
CA VAL A 160 -0.44 32.02 25.35
C VAL A 160 -1.11 33.29 24.82
N GLU A 161 -2.21 33.15 24.09
CA GLU A 161 -3.04 34.27 23.64
C GLU A 161 -3.62 35.03 24.85
N GLY A 162 -4.17 34.33 25.84
CA GLY A 162 -4.69 34.94 27.07
C GLY A 162 -3.61 35.72 27.85
N LEU A 163 -2.40 35.17 27.98
CA LEU A 163 -1.28 35.85 28.64
C LEU A 163 -0.82 37.10 27.88
N SER A 164 -0.85 37.06 26.54
CA SER A 164 -0.47 38.20 25.70
C SER A 164 -1.39 39.41 25.91
N VAL A 165 -2.71 39.19 26.11
CA VAL A 165 -3.66 40.27 26.39
C VAL A 165 -3.30 40.97 27.69
N VAL A 166 -2.95 40.22 28.73
CA VAL A 166 -2.54 40.79 30.03
C VAL A 166 -1.26 41.62 29.87
N ALA A 167 -0.24 41.08 29.19
CA ALA A 167 1.02 41.77 28.96
C ALA A 167 0.83 43.07 28.15
N ILE A 168 0.12 43.00 27.01
CA ILE A 168 -0.14 44.16 26.14
C ILE A 168 -0.95 45.22 26.91
N THR A 169 -2.00 44.81 27.63
CA THR A 169 -2.83 45.75 28.40
C THR A 169 -2.01 46.50 29.45
N TYR A 170 -1.12 45.82 30.15
CA TYR A 170 -0.23 46.45 31.13
C TYR A 170 0.70 47.48 30.49
N TYR A 171 1.40 47.09 29.41
CA TYR A 171 2.31 48.01 28.71
C TYR A 171 1.58 49.20 28.08
N SER A 172 0.44 48.97 27.42
CA SER A 172 -0.36 50.03 26.82
C SER A 172 -0.91 51.01 27.86
N THR A 173 -1.36 50.51 29.02
CA THR A 173 -1.82 51.37 30.12
C THR A 173 -0.68 52.23 30.66
N GLY A 174 0.52 51.66 30.80
CA GLY A 174 1.72 52.41 31.21
C GLY A 174 2.05 53.56 30.27
N VAL A 175 2.10 53.29 28.95
CA VAL A 175 2.38 54.30 27.91
C VAL A 175 1.32 55.41 27.91
N LEU A 176 0.03 55.05 27.96
CA LEU A 176 -1.06 56.02 28.01
C LEU A 176 -1.02 56.85 29.30
N GLY A 177 -0.59 56.25 30.41
CA GLY A 177 -0.42 56.97 31.67
C GLY A 177 0.68 58.03 31.62
N TYR A 178 1.80 57.75 30.96
CA TYR A 178 2.83 58.77 30.70
C TYR A 178 2.33 59.86 29.75
N ALA A 179 1.57 59.50 28.71
CA ALA A 179 0.97 60.46 27.79
C ALA A 179 -0.05 61.39 28.48
N ALA A 180 -0.88 60.85 29.38
CA ALA A 180 -1.83 61.64 30.18
C ALA A 180 -1.13 62.61 31.14
N LYS A 181 -0.06 62.16 31.81
CA LYS A 181 0.78 63.04 32.64
C LYS A 181 1.42 64.15 31.81
N ALA A 182 1.95 63.83 30.62
CA ALA A 182 2.49 64.82 29.70
C ALA A 182 1.42 65.85 29.29
N ALA A 183 0.23 65.40 28.87
CA ALA A 183 -0.87 66.29 28.48
C ALA A 183 -1.35 67.21 29.63
N HIS A 184 -1.38 66.70 30.87
CA HIS A 184 -1.66 67.52 32.05
C HIS A 184 -0.55 68.55 32.30
N THR A 185 0.72 68.18 32.20
CA THR A 185 1.83 69.15 32.33
C THR A 185 1.86 70.20 31.23
N LEU A 186 1.31 69.90 30.04
CA LEU A 186 1.13 70.86 28.94
C LEU A 186 -0.14 71.72 29.07
N GLY A 187 -0.96 71.53 30.11
CA GLY A 187 -2.13 72.37 30.40
C GLY A 187 -3.40 72.04 29.60
N TYR A 188 -3.43 70.92 28.86
CA TYR A 188 -4.58 70.56 28.02
C TYR A 188 -5.71 69.81 28.76
N LEU A 189 -5.46 69.25 29.95
CA LEU A 189 -6.45 68.49 30.72
C LEU A 189 -6.67 69.10 32.13
N PRO A 190 -7.90 69.55 32.47
CA PRO A 190 -8.24 70.08 33.80
C PRO A 190 -8.61 68.99 34.83
N VAL A 191 -8.28 67.73 34.57
CA VAL A 191 -8.69 66.56 35.39
C VAL A 191 -7.47 66.02 36.14
N GLN A 192 -7.64 65.72 37.44
CA GLN A 192 -6.59 65.10 38.24
C GLN A 192 -6.09 63.81 37.56
N PRO A 193 -4.77 63.67 37.33
CA PRO A 193 -4.19 62.55 36.59
C PRO A 193 -4.60 61.18 37.14
N GLU A 194 -4.81 61.09 38.45
CA GLU A 194 -5.22 59.87 39.16
C GLU A 194 -6.61 59.39 38.76
N VAL A 195 -7.56 60.31 38.55
CA VAL A 195 -8.94 59.98 38.12
C VAL A 195 -8.97 59.62 36.63
N ALA A 196 -8.21 60.35 35.81
CA ALA A 196 -8.07 60.04 34.39
C ALA A 196 -7.42 58.68 34.14
N LEU A 197 -6.41 58.31 34.94
CA LEU A 197 -5.77 56.99 34.93
C LEU A 197 -6.73 55.90 35.41
N GLY A 198 -7.46 56.14 36.50
CA GLY A 198 -8.42 55.18 37.07
C GLY A 198 -9.56 54.83 36.12
N CYS A 199 -10.12 55.80 35.39
CA CYS A 199 -11.14 55.55 34.37
C CYS A 199 -10.57 55.06 33.03
N GLY A 200 -9.33 55.44 32.69
CA GLY A 200 -8.69 55.03 31.44
C GLY A 200 -8.29 53.55 31.43
N MET A 201 -7.86 53.01 32.57
CA MET A 201 -7.40 51.63 32.69
C MET A 201 -8.41 50.56 32.21
N PRO A 202 -9.69 50.55 32.63
CA PRO A 202 -10.68 49.61 32.10
C PRO A 202 -10.98 49.84 30.61
N LEU A 203 -10.96 51.09 30.15
CA LEU A 203 -11.21 51.44 28.74
C LEU A 203 -10.12 50.88 27.82
N VAL A 204 -8.86 50.97 28.26
CA VAL A 204 -7.69 50.42 27.54
C VAL A 204 -7.74 48.91 27.51
N GLY A 205 -8.07 48.26 28.62
CA GLY A 205 -8.24 46.81 28.67
C GLY A 205 -9.30 46.31 27.69
N VAL A 206 -10.47 46.96 27.66
CA VAL A 206 -11.53 46.62 26.69
C VAL A 206 -11.09 46.90 25.25
N GLY A 207 -10.39 48.01 25.01
CA GLY A 207 -9.88 48.37 23.68
C GLY A 207 -8.89 47.34 23.12
N VAL A 208 -7.92 46.92 23.93
CA VAL A 208 -6.93 45.88 23.56
C VAL A 208 -7.62 44.55 23.30
N TRP A 209 -8.58 44.16 24.16
CA TRP A 209 -9.35 42.93 23.98
C TRP A 209 -10.14 42.93 22.68
N VAL A 210 -10.87 44.01 22.37
CA VAL A 210 -11.64 44.15 21.10
C VAL A 210 -10.71 44.16 19.89
N ALA A 211 -9.58 44.86 19.95
CA ALA A 211 -8.64 44.95 18.83
C ALA A 211 -8.05 43.58 18.46
N LEU A 212 -7.57 42.82 19.47
CA LEU A 212 -7.04 41.46 19.27
C LEU A 212 -8.13 40.49 18.79
N HIS A 213 -9.34 40.59 19.33
CA HIS A 213 -10.46 39.75 18.90
C HIS A 213 -10.86 40.02 17.44
N ARG A 214 -10.80 41.28 16.99
CA ARG A 214 -11.06 41.67 15.61
C ARG A 214 -9.96 41.21 14.64
N LEU A 215 -8.69 41.37 15.01
CA LEU A 215 -7.54 40.88 14.23
C LEU A 215 -7.61 39.36 14.02
N LYS A 216 -8.00 38.61 15.05
CA LYS A 216 -8.23 37.16 14.95
C LYS A 216 -9.34 36.82 13.95
N HIS A 217 -10.46 37.55 14.00
CA HIS A 217 -11.58 37.33 13.10
C HIS A 217 -11.27 37.65 11.63
N SER A 218 -10.40 38.64 11.36
CA SER A 218 -9.95 38.95 9.99
C SER A 218 -8.96 37.93 9.44
N VAL A 219 -8.00 37.46 10.26
CA VAL A 219 -6.95 36.53 9.80
C VAL A 219 -7.49 35.10 9.60
N LEU A 220 -8.47 34.66 10.40
CA LEU A 220 -9.16 33.38 10.16
C LEU A 220 -10.14 33.42 8.97
N GLY A 221 -10.48 34.61 8.46
CA GLY A 221 -11.32 34.79 7.27
C GLY A 221 -10.57 34.69 5.93
N GLU A 222 -9.23 34.78 5.94
CA GLU A 222 -8.39 34.83 4.72
C GLU A 222 -7.59 33.54 4.45
N ARG A 223 -8.10 32.35 4.79
CA ARG A 223 -7.52 31.11 4.25
C ARG A 223 -8.10 30.80 2.86
N PRO A 224 -7.26 30.76 1.80
CA PRO A 224 -7.71 30.46 0.45
C PRO A 224 -8.25 29.03 0.38
N ALA A 225 -9.29 28.86 -0.44
CA ALA A 225 -10.00 27.62 -0.70
C ALA A 225 -9.06 26.41 -0.81
N ALA A 226 -9.43 25.32 -0.12
CA ALA A 226 -8.76 24.03 -0.19
C ALA A 226 -8.54 23.59 -1.65
N PRO A 227 -7.40 22.95 -1.99
CA PRO A 227 -7.19 22.42 -3.33
C PRO A 227 -8.25 21.35 -3.64
N PRO A 228 -8.69 21.23 -4.90
CA PRO A 228 -9.78 20.33 -5.27
C PRO A 228 -9.43 18.90 -4.90
N THR A 229 -10.33 18.26 -4.16
CA THR A 229 -10.39 16.80 -3.97
C THR A 229 -10.34 16.14 -5.34
N GLN A 230 -9.23 15.46 -5.64
CA GLN A 230 -9.19 14.51 -6.74
C GLN A 230 -10.05 13.31 -6.34
N GLU A 231 -11.20 13.19 -6.98
CA GLU A 231 -11.99 11.95 -7.01
C GLU A 231 -11.14 10.80 -7.56
N PRO A 232 -11.24 9.59 -6.99
CA PRO A 232 -10.65 8.41 -7.61
C PRO A 232 -11.48 8.05 -8.86
N ARG A 233 -10.87 8.19 -10.04
CA ARG A 233 -11.39 7.56 -11.27
C ARG A 233 -11.27 6.04 -11.12
N GLY A 234 -12.39 5.36 -11.39
CA GLY A 234 -12.49 3.90 -11.46
C GLY A 234 -11.82 3.27 -12.67
#